data_AF-A0A2D9SDC6-F1
#
_entry.id   AF-A0A2D9SDC6-F1
#
_cell.length_a   1.000
_cell.length_b   1.000
_cell.length_c   1.000
_cell.angle_alpha   90.00
_cell.angle_beta   90.00
_cell.angle_gamma   90.00
#
_symmetry.space_group_name_H-M   'P 1'
#
loop_
_entity.id
_entity.type
_entity.pdbx_description
1 polymer ?
#
loop_
_entity_poly.entity_id
_entity_poly.type
_entity_poly.pdbx_seq_one_letter_code
_entity_poly.pdbx_strand_id
1 'polypeptide(L)'
;MAYEVPDIYTIITIVIFLSVIMGVAFFVKSKSKSLKKIINNKNKINIVEYLPIRGGFSSYLFSIDNEEFFFIGHKTGNGSLVQIQKSNESLSNIVLNKEEKKITNDVKIDKSISSKKPLQHVNISDLLALHKKG
;
A
#
# COMPACT_ATOMS: atom_id res chain seq x y z
N MET A 1 21.26 -27.98 -57.67
CA MET A 1 19.83 -28.01 -57.28
C MET A 1 19.18 -26.81 -57.96
N ALA A 2 18.36 -27.05 -58.98
CA ALA A 2 17.71 -25.99 -59.72
C ALA A 2 16.60 -25.40 -58.85
N TYR A 3 16.72 -24.12 -58.52
CA TYR A 3 15.67 -23.34 -57.88
C TYR A 3 14.65 -23.03 -58.97
N GLU A 4 13.51 -23.71 -58.95
CA GLU A 4 12.39 -23.32 -59.79
C GLU A 4 11.91 -21.95 -59.33
N VAL A 5 11.84 -20.99 -60.28
CA VAL A 5 11.41 -19.63 -59.99
C VAL A 5 9.96 -19.67 -59.53
N PRO A 6 9.62 -19.12 -58.35
CA PRO A 6 8.26 -19.14 -57.86
C PRO A 6 7.30 -18.48 -58.85
N ASP A 7 6.18 -19.14 -59.13
CA ASP A 7 5.13 -18.60 -59.97
C ASP A 7 4.66 -17.23 -59.43
N ILE A 8 4.34 -16.32 -60.34
CA ILE A 8 3.94 -14.93 -60.07
C ILE A 8 2.75 -14.90 -59.08
N TYR A 9 1.81 -15.85 -59.23
CA TYR A 9 0.68 -16.01 -58.31
C TYR A 9 1.11 -16.35 -56.88
N THR A 10 2.17 -17.15 -56.73
CA THR A 10 2.71 -17.53 -55.41
C THR A 10 3.35 -16.31 -54.74
N ILE A 11 4.10 -15.52 -55.50
CA ILE A 11 4.74 -14.28 -55.01
C ILE A 11 3.68 -13.28 -54.53
N ILE A 12 2.65 -13.03 -55.34
CA ILE A 12 1.55 -12.13 -55.00
C ILE A 12 0.85 -12.57 -53.70
N THR A 13 0.57 -13.87 -53.59
CA THR A 13 -0.10 -14.44 -52.40
C THR A 13 0.73 -14.22 -51.13
N ILE A 14 2.05 -14.44 -51.21
CA ILE A 14 2.97 -14.22 -50.07
C ILE A 14 3.00 -12.74 -49.67
N VAL A 15 3.05 -11.82 -50.64
CA VAL A 15 3.07 -10.37 -50.36
C VAL A 15 1.77 -9.92 -49.68
N ILE A 16 0.62 -10.39 -50.16
CA ILE A 16 -0.68 -10.09 -49.54
C ILE A 16 -0.73 -10.63 -48.12
N PHE A 17 -0.30 -11.88 -47.91
CA PHE A 17 -0.27 -12.51 -46.59
C PHE A 17 0.62 -11.74 -45.59
N LEU A 18 1.83 -11.34 -46.00
CA LEU A 18 2.71 -10.51 -45.16
C LEU A 18 2.07 -9.15 -44.86
N SER A 19 1.43 -8.52 -45.84
CA SER A 19 0.80 -7.21 -45.67
C SER A 19 -0.34 -7.26 -44.64
N VAL A 20 -1.15 -8.32 -44.67
CA VAL A 20 -2.22 -8.54 -43.68
C VAL A 20 -1.64 -8.71 -42.28
N ILE A 21 -0.59 -9.53 -42.10
CA ILE A 21 0.06 -9.72 -40.79
C ILE A 21 0.63 -8.39 -40.27
N MET A 22 1.29 -7.62 -41.15
CA MET A 22 1.87 -6.33 -40.81
C MET A 22 0.78 -5.33 -40.39
N GLY A 23 -0.36 -5.33 -41.09
CA GLY A 23 -1.53 -4.51 -40.75
C GLY A 23 -2.10 -4.84 -39.37
N VAL A 24 -2.30 -6.13 -39.07
CA VAL A 24 -2.78 -6.59 -37.75
C VAL A 24 -1.78 -6.22 -36.65
N ALA A 25 -0.48 -6.47 -36.86
CA ALA A 25 0.56 -6.12 -35.89
C ALA A 25 0.62 -4.60 -35.64
N PHE A 26 0.49 -3.78 -36.69
CA PHE A 26 0.45 -2.32 -36.58
C PHE A 26 -0.78 -1.84 -35.80
N PHE A 27 -1.95 -2.45 -36.03
CA PHE A 27 -3.18 -2.13 -35.30
C PHE A 27 -3.08 -2.44 -33.81
N VAL A 28 -2.54 -3.61 -33.46
CA VAL A 28 -2.27 -4.01 -32.06
C VAL A 28 -1.25 -3.06 -31.41
N LYS A 29 -0.15 -2.75 -32.12
CA LYS A 29 0.87 -1.79 -31.66
C LYS A 29 0.28 -0.40 -31.42
N SER A 30 -0.63 0.07 -32.28
CA SER A 30 -1.29 1.37 -32.15
C SER A 30 -2.15 1.46 -30.88
N LYS A 31 -2.94 0.41 -30.58
CA LYS A 31 -3.74 0.32 -29.35
C LYS A 31 -2.90 0.05 -28.08
N SER A 32 -1.65 -0.37 -28.22
CA SER A 32 -0.78 -0.71 -27.09
C SER A 32 -0.46 0.47 -26.18
N LYS A 33 -0.59 1.73 -26.62
CA LYS A 33 -0.31 2.91 -25.77
C LYS A 33 -1.19 2.95 -24.52
N SER A 34 -2.47 2.58 -24.65
CA SER A 34 -3.41 2.53 -23.51
C SER A 34 -3.18 1.31 -22.62
N LEU A 35 -2.85 0.16 -23.20
CA LEU A 35 -2.49 -1.06 -22.45
C LEU A 35 -1.18 -0.86 -21.68
N LYS A 36 -0.20 -0.16 -22.29
CA LYS A 36 1.06 0.22 -21.66
C LYS A 36 0.84 1.16 -20.48
N LYS A 37 -0.15 2.05 -20.56
CA LYS A 37 -0.54 2.91 -19.43
C LYS A 37 -1.11 2.09 -18.26
N ILE A 38 -1.89 1.05 -18.53
CA ILE A 38 -2.50 0.18 -17.51
C ILE A 38 -1.46 -0.79 -16.91
N ILE A 39 -0.55 -1.31 -17.73
CA ILE A 39 0.51 -2.24 -17.29
C ILE A 39 1.60 -1.51 -16.50
N ASN A 40 1.99 -0.29 -16.89
CA ASN A 40 2.97 0.51 -16.15
C ASN A 40 2.39 1.19 -14.89
N ASN A 41 1.09 1.05 -14.60
CA ASN A 41 0.49 1.66 -13.42
C ASN A 41 0.53 0.75 -12.18
N LYS A 42 0.86 -0.54 -12.33
CA LYS A 42 0.73 -1.55 -11.28
C LYS A 42 1.78 -1.50 -10.15
N ASN A 43 2.73 -0.56 -10.21
CA ASN A 43 3.87 -0.53 -9.28
C ASN A 43 4.41 0.89 -9.05
N LYS A 44 3.58 1.93 -9.18
CA LYS A 44 4.03 3.30 -8.91
C LYS A 44 3.71 3.66 -7.47
N ILE A 45 4.76 3.79 -6.65
CA ILE A 45 4.67 4.41 -5.33
C ILE A 45 4.35 5.89 -5.57
N ASN A 46 3.13 6.29 -5.24
CA ASN A 46 2.73 7.69 -5.30
C ASN A 46 2.96 8.33 -3.94
N ILE A 47 3.89 9.27 -3.84
CA ILE A 47 4.12 10.01 -2.59
C ILE A 47 3.01 11.05 -2.49
N VAL A 48 2.08 10.84 -1.56
CA VAL A 48 0.94 11.73 -1.33
C VAL A 48 1.41 12.96 -0.58
N GLU A 49 2.19 12.76 0.49
CA GLU A 49 2.64 13.85 1.35
C GLU A 49 3.98 13.54 2.01
N TYR A 50 4.79 14.58 2.17
CA TYR A 50 6.03 14.54 2.93
C TYR A 50 5.99 15.63 3.99
N LEU A 51 6.19 15.23 5.25
CA LEU A 51 6.26 16.18 6.35
C LEU A 51 7.56 15.95 7.15
N PRO A 52 8.51 16.91 7.09
CA PRO A 52 9.70 16.87 7.94
C PRO A 52 9.31 17.21 9.37
N ILE A 53 9.69 16.34 10.30
CA ILE A 53 9.42 16.50 11.73
C ILE A 53 10.72 16.97 12.42
N ARG A 54 10.58 17.81 13.45
CA ARG A 54 11.74 18.35 14.18
C ARG A 54 12.55 17.23 14.82
N GLY A 55 13.87 17.40 14.88
CA GLY A 55 14.77 16.43 15.50
C GLY A 55 15.33 15.36 14.56
N GLY A 56 15.16 15.51 13.24
CA GLY A 56 15.69 14.55 12.25
C GLY A 56 14.73 13.41 11.93
N PHE A 57 13.47 13.56 12.32
CA PHE A 57 12.38 12.68 11.94
C PHE A 57 11.75 13.16 10.63
N SER A 58 11.29 12.23 9.81
CA SER A 58 10.52 12.50 8.60
C SER A 58 9.33 11.57 8.54
N SER A 59 8.23 12.10 8.01
CA SER A 59 7.04 11.29 7.73
C SER A 59 6.67 11.36 6.26
N TYR A 60 6.20 10.23 5.76
CA TYR A 60 5.79 10.04 4.37
C TYR A 60 4.42 9.38 4.38
N LEU A 61 3.48 10.00 3.68
CA LEU A 61 2.25 9.36 3.28
C LEU A 61 2.41 8.96 1.81
N PHE A 62 2.34 7.67 1.51
CA PHE A 62 2.45 7.20 0.13
C PHE A 62 1.40 6.13 -0.15
N SER A 63 0.94 6.11 -1.40
CA SER A 63 -0.02 5.13 -1.89
C SER A 63 0.64 4.15 -2.84
N ILE A 64 0.29 2.88 -2.68
CA ILE A 64 0.66 1.76 -3.56
C ILE A 64 -0.63 1.05 -3.92
N ASP A 65 -0.94 0.95 -5.22
CA ASP A 65 -2.05 0.14 -5.73
C ASP A 65 -3.39 0.34 -4.97
N ASN A 66 -3.75 1.60 -4.69
CA ASN A 66 -4.94 2.03 -3.93
C ASN A 66 -4.92 1.71 -2.42
N GLU A 67 -3.79 1.31 -1.87
CA GLU A 67 -3.55 1.25 -0.43
C GLU A 67 -2.73 2.46 0.01
N GLU A 68 -2.99 2.95 1.21
CA GLU A 68 -2.28 4.09 1.78
C GLU A 68 -1.43 3.65 2.97
N PHE A 69 -0.16 4.06 2.94
CA PHE A 69 0.83 3.75 3.94
C PHE A 69 1.40 5.04 4.54
N PHE A 70 1.49 5.05 5.85
CA PHE A 70 2.12 6.10 6.61
C PHE A 70 3.40 5.59 7.23
N PHE A 71 4.50 6.23 6.86
CA PHE A 71 5.81 5.93 7.36
C PHE A 71 6.33 7.10 8.17
N ILE A 72 6.85 6.82 9.37
CA ILE A 72 7.63 7.75 10.19
C ILE A 72 9.01 7.15 10.38
N GLY A 73 10.06 7.89 10.05
CA GLY A 73 11.44 7.46 10.24
C GLY A 73 12.31 8.54 10.89
N HIS A 74 13.40 8.14 11.51
CA HIS A 74 14.49 9.00 11.94
C HIS A 74 15.72 8.78 11.06
N LYS A 75 16.54 9.81 10.86
CA LYS A 75 17.81 9.73 10.11
C LYS A 75 18.77 8.62 10.57
N THR A 76 18.63 8.11 11.80
CA THR A 76 19.45 7.01 12.35
C THR A 76 18.92 5.61 12.04
N GLY A 77 17.83 5.49 11.28
CA GLY A 77 17.34 4.20 10.76
C GLY A 77 16.16 3.58 11.54
N ASN A 78 15.75 4.16 12.67
CA ASN A 78 14.53 3.73 13.36
C ASN A 78 13.31 4.29 12.64
N GLY A 79 12.34 3.45 12.30
CA GLY A 79 11.11 3.88 11.68
C GLY A 79 9.95 2.92 11.92
N SER A 80 8.75 3.43 11.73
CA SER A 80 7.49 2.70 11.83
C SER A 80 6.69 2.92 10.56
N LEU A 81 6.14 1.85 10.02
CA LEU A 81 5.26 1.86 8.86
C LEU A 81 3.91 1.30 9.27
N VAL A 82 2.86 2.06 9.00
CA VAL A 82 1.48 1.72 9.33
C VAL A 82 0.65 1.82 8.06
N GLN A 83 -0.12 0.78 7.77
CA GLN A 83 -1.12 0.82 6.71
C GLN A 83 -2.37 1.56 7.23
N ILE A 84 -2.73 2.68 6.62
CA ILE A 84 -3.90 3.47 7.02
C ILE A 84 -5.15 2.99 6.29
N GLN A 85 -5.00 2.70 4.99
CA GLN A 85 -6.12 2.28 4.16
C GLN A 85 -5.78 0.97 3.45
N LYS A 86 -6.57 -0.05 3.74
CA LYS A 86 -6.54 -1.33 3.04
C LYS A 86 -7.58 -1.30 1.93
N SER A 87 -7.17 -1.61 0.71
CA SER A 87 -8.13 -1.73 -0.38
C SER A 87 -9.01 -2.96 -0.11
N ASN A 88 -10.33 -2.81 -0.16
CA ASN A 88 -11.26 -3.92 0.07
C ASN A 88 -11.41 -4.84 -1.16
N GLU A 89 -10.50 -4.75 -2.13
CA GLU A 89 -10.52 -5.63 -3.30
C GLU A 89 -9.69 -6.90 -3.00
N SER A 90 -10.40 -8.03 -2.87
CA SER A 90 -9.93 -9.42 -2.71
C SER A 90 -9.81 -10.00 -1.28
N LEU A 91 -10.94 -10.00 -0.54
CA LEU A 91 -11.18 -10.97 0.54
C LEU A 91 -11.51 -12.38 -0.01
N SER A 92 -10.66 -12.98 -0.84
CA SER A 92 -10.88 -14.37 -1.28
C SER A 92 -9.75 -15.36 -0.98
N ASN A 93 -8.55 -14.93 -0.56
CA ASN A 93 -7.44 -15.88 -0.35
C ASN A 93 -6.52 -15.55 0.85
N ILE A 94 -7.07 -15.20 2.01
CA ILE A 94 -6.30 -15.24 3.26
C ILE A 94 -6.64 -16.55 3.97
N VAL A 95 -5.92 -17.61 3.59
CA VAL A 95 -5.74 -18.77 4.46
C VAL A 95 -5.03 -18.27 5.71
N LEU A 96 -5.75 -18.41 6.83
CA LEU A 96 -5.27 -18.17 8.19
C LEU A 96 -3.95 -18.92 8.45
N ASN A 97 -2.85 -18.18 8.61
CA ASN A 97 -1.79 -18.60 9.52
C ASN A 97 -1.83 -17.69 10.74
N LYS A 98 -2.63 -18.16 11.70
CA LYS A 98 -2.80 -17.62 13.04
C LYS A 98 -1.58 -18.05 13.86
N GLU A 99 -0.52 -17.25 13.88
CA GLU A 99 0.48 -17.35 14.95
C GLU A 99 0.02 -16.51 16.14
N GLU A 100 -0.64 -17.19 17.07
CA GLU A 100 -1.01 -16.68 18.38
C GLU A 100 0.27 -16.47 19.22
N LYS A 101 0.78 -15.24 19.30
CA LYS A 101 1.59 -14.81 20.45
C LYS A 101 0.72 -14.12 21.48
N LYS A 102 0.27 -14.97 22.40
CA LYS A 102 -0.28 -14.73 23.73
C LYS A 102 0.38 -13.52 24.43
N ILE A 103 -0.38 -12.46 24.65
CA ILE A 103 -0.18 -11.56 25.80
C ILE A 103 -1.51 -11.48 26.53
N THR A 104 -1.55 -12.21 27.63
CA THR A 104 -2.59 -12.26 28.65
C THR A 104 -2.79 -10.87 29.23
N ASN A 105 -4.05 -10.44 29.40
CA ASN A 105 -4.59 -9.85 30.62
C ASN A 105 -6.11 -9.76 30.47
N ASP A 106 -6.80 -10.67 31.17
CA ASP A 106 -8.22 -10.60 31.51
C ASP A 106 -8.58 -9.20 32.04
N VAL A 107 -9.64 -8.59 31.50
CA VAL A 107 -10.75 -8.03 32.31
C VAL A 107 -12.00 -7.98 31.42
N LYS A 108 -12.99 -8.80 31.77
CA LYS A 108 -14.40 -8.64 31.36
C LYS A 108 -14.91 -7.29 31.86
N ILE A 109 -15.40 -6.44 30.96
CA ILE A 109 -16.16 -5.25 31.35
C ILE A 109 -17.64 -5.63 31.25
N ASP A 110 -18.24 -5.88 32.41
CA ASP A 110 -19.69 -6.00 32.55
C ASP A 110 -20.17 -5.02 33.64
N LYS A 111 -21.23 -4.28 33.28
CA LYS A 111 -22.22 -3.55 34.07
C LYS A 111 -21.90 -2.24 34.83
N SER A 112 -22.83 -1.32 34.56
CA SER A 112 -23.54 -0.41 35.46
C SER A 112 -23.01 1.02 35.59
N ILE A 113 -23.87 1.94 35.14
CA ILE A 113 -23.83 3.37 35.37
C ILE A 113 -23.90 3.61 36.88
N SER A 114 -22.81 4.08 37.48
CA SER A 114 -22.79 4.61 38.85
C SER A 114 -22.12 5.97 38.82
N SER A 115 -22.86 6.97 39.24
CA SER A 115 -22.54 8.41 39.26
C SER A 115 -21.17 8.70 39.86
N LYS A 116 -20.21 9.17 39.05
CA LYS A 116 -18.91 9.64 39.53
C LYS A 116 -19.07 11.03 40.16
N LYS A 117 -18.76 11.15 41.46
CA LYS A 117 -18.54 12.43 42.15
C LYS A 117 -17.48 13.26 41.41
N PRO A 118 -17.60 14.61 41.37
CA PRO A 118 -16.62 15.45 40.68
C PRO A 118 -15.24 15.37 41.36
N LEU A 119 -14.18 15.52 40.56
CA LEU A 119 -12.79 15.47 41.00
C LEU A 119 -12.55 16.50 42.11
N GLN A 120 -12.13 16.01 43.28
CA GLN A 120 -11.75 16.87 44.39
C GLN A 120 -10.35 17.44 44.13
N HIS A 121 -10.24 18.75 44.23
CA HIS A 121 -8.97 19.45 44.12
C HIS A 121 -8.22 19.28 45.43
N VAL A 122 -7.11 18.54 45.40
CA VAL A 122 -6.28 18.29 46.58
C VAL A 122 -5.21 19.37 46.66
N ASN A 123 -5.07 20.01 47.82
CA ASN A 123 -4.11 21.09 48.00
C ASN A 123 -2.69 20.52 48.16
N ILE A 124 -1.76 21.05 47.38
CA ILE A 124 -0.40 20.50 47.26
C ILE A 124 0.37 20.60 48.59
N SER A 125 0.01 21.57 49.44
CA SER A 125 0.56 21.73 50.80
C SER A 125 0.33 20.51 51.70
N ASP A 126 -0.80 19.81 51.55
CA ASP A 126 -1.11 18.62 52.34
C ASP A 126 -0.27 17.42 51.91
N LEU A 127 0.03 17.31 50.60
CA LEU A 127 0.92 16.28 50.07
C LEU A 127 2.37 16.49 50.53
N LEU A 128 2.82 17.74 50.57
CA LEU A 128 4.16 18.12 51.08
C LEU A 128 4.30 17.87 52.58
N ALA A 129 3.27 18.15 53.37
CA ALA A 129 3.28 17.87 54.81
C ALA A 129 3.36 16.35 55.10
N LEU A 130 2.74 15.53 54.25
CA LEU A 130 2.80 14.07 54.35
C LEU A 130 4.22 13.53 54.10
N HIS A 131 4.94 14.11 53.15
CA HIS A 131 6.32 13.71 52.85
C HIS A 131 7.34 14.23 53.87
N LYS A 132 7.02 15.31 54.60
CA LYS A 132 7.93 15.88 55.61
C LYS A 132 7.92 15.11 56.95
N LYS A 133 7.02 14.13 57.12
CA LYS A 133 6.89 13.34 58.35
C LYS A 133 7.55 11.96 58.26
N GLY A 134 8.67 11.87 57.52
CA GLY A 134 9.58 10.71 57.44
C GLY A 134 10.96 11.08 57.92
#